data_AF-A0A1I4Q931-F1
#
_entry.id   AF-A0A1I4Q931-F1
#
_cell.length_a   1.000
_cell.length_b   1.000
_cell.length_c   1.000
_cell.angle_alpha   90.00
_cell.angle_beta   90.00
_cell.angle_gamma   90.00
#
_symmetry.space_group_name_H-M   'P 1'
#
loop_
_entity.id
_entity.type
_entity.pdbx_description
1 polymer ?
#
loop_
_entity_poly.entity_id
_entity_poly.type
_entity_poly.pdbx_seq_one_letter_code
_entity_poly.pdbx_strand_id
1 'polypeptide(L)'
;MYGKGIYSAADHPERTVGTYCIEAVASWCQAVQGGIRLTDALKKICDAFGGELAAVTRIDHSIHVDRTASTRIVAFDRRANLASDISGYRVPCAKMVCGEYFSAAKIGSVWHAHVSDFGQQNRISRPLVQRRLVESIVIPLAHHANSSDFLEMHFPSAVHAAKLDNLELIGATLATAWKSRSMGLLVKNCHRNAHSDLLADAKSGENTDLLAVDNPCRLSRAEYRVCVLLSSGLNNEAILDELSIGISTLRTHLRNIYAKTETASQPELLQRLMLHAAPGRTLQSWGERNVA
;
A
#
# COMPACT_ATOMS: atom_id res chain seq x y z
N MET A 1 -14.50 58.11 0.04
CA MET A 1 -14.64 56.82 -0.67
C MET A 1 -13.43 55.98 -0.33
N TYR A 2 -13.67 54.81 0.25
CA TYR A 2 -12.67 53.87 0.73
C TYR A 2 -12.11 53.04 -0.44
N GLY A 3 -10.78 52.96 -0.55
CA GLY A 3 -10.08 51.98 -1.36
C GLY A 3 -9.00 51.31 -0.50
N LYS A 4 -9.40 50.27 0.23
CA LYS A 4 -8.54 49.46 1.09
C LYS A 4 -7.42 48.84 0.24
N GLY A 5 -6.18 49.19 0.55
CA GLY A 5 -5.02 48.37 0.22
C GLY A 5 -5.22 46.98 0.85
N ILE A 6 -5.25 45.96 0.00
CA ILE A 6 -5.33 44.57 0.43
C ILE A 6 -3.95 44.23 0.97
N TYR A 7 -3.84 44.21 2.30
CA TYR A 7 -2.74 43.58 3.01
C TYR A 7 -2.63 42.12 2.53
N SER A 8 -1.54 41.82 1.83
CA SER A 8 -1.10 40.46 1.56
C SER A 8 -0.65 39.83 2.88
N ALA A 9 -1.53 39.08 3.51
CA ALA A 9 -1.23 38.34 4.73
C ALA A 9 -0.72 36.94 4.36
N ALA A 10 0.60 36.81 4.29
CA ALA A 10 1.40 35.70 4.86
C ALA A 10 2.76 35.57 4.15
N ASP A 11 3.57 36.63 4.23
CA ASP A 11 5.00 36.42 4.49
C ASP A 11 5.10 35.69 5.83
N HIS A 12 5.46 34.40 5.80
CA HIS A 12 5.90 33.73 7.02
C HIS A 12 7.41 33.91 7.16
N PRO A 13 7.86 34.58 8.24
CA PRO A 13 9.26 34.93 8.43
C PRO A 13 10.09 33.66 8.55
N GLU A 14 11.34 33.77 8.15
CA GLU A 14 12.44 32.80 8.21
C GLU A 14 12.48 31.99 9.52
N ARG A 15 11.60 31.00 9.67
CA ARG A 15 11.82 29.90 10.59
C ARG A 15 12.87 29.02 9.95
N THR A 16 14.08 29.05 10.49
CA THR A 16 15.21 28.29 9.99
C THR A 16 14.84 26.80 9.92
N VAL A 17 15.27 26.10 8.85
CA VAL A 17 15.00 24.67 8.60
C VAL A 17 15.22 23.80 9.86
N GLY A 18 16.19 24.17 10.71
CA GLY A 18 16.46 23.49 11.98
C GLY A 18 15.27 23.45 12.96
N THR A 19 14.47 24.52 13.06
CA THR A 19 13.33 24.56 13.99
C THR A 19 12.20 23.62 13.55
N TYR A 20 11.97 23.52 12.24
CA TYR A 20 11.00 22.57 11.68
C TYR A 20 11.44 21.11 11.85
N CYS A 21 12.74 20.83 11.73
CA CYS A 21 13.28 19.49 11.94
C CYS A 21 13.07 19.01 13.39
N ILE A 22 13.32 19.86 14.38
CA ILE A 22 13.12 19.53 15.80
C ILE A 22 11.64 19.22 16.08
N GLU A 23 10.73 20.04 15.56
CA GLU A 23 9.29 19.81 15.75
C GLU A 23 8.82 18.51 15.08
N ALA A 24 9.33 18.20 13.89
CA ALA A 24 9.02 16.96 13.18
C ALA A 24 9.50 15.73 13.96
N VAL A 25 10.73 15.74 14.48
CA VAL A 25 11.27 14.65 15.32
C VAL A 25 10.48 14.51 16.63
N ALA A 26 10.14 15.61 17.29
CA ALA A 26 9.32 15.56 18.50
C ALA A 26 7.93 14.95 18.24
N SER A 27 7.31 15.34 17.12
CA SER A 27 6.01 14.80 16.71
C SER A 27 6.10 13.32 16.33
N TRP A 28 7.18 12.90 15.68
CA TRP A 28 7.47 11.49 15.43
C TRP A 28 7.56 10.68 16.72
N CYS A 29 8.32 11.14 17.71
CA CYS A 29 8.42 10.48 19.01
C CYS A 29 7.06 10.35 19.70
N GLN A 30 6.23 11.41 19.68
CA GLN A 30 4.86 11.36 20.22
C GLN A 30 3.99 10.34 19.48
N ALA A 31 4.04 10.31 18.14
CA ALA A 31 3.24 9.38 17.34
C ALA A 31 3.61 7.93 17.58
N VAL A 32 4.91 7.64 17.66
CA VAL A 32 5.49 6.33 17.98
C VAL A 32 4.97 5.82 19.34
N GLN A 33 4.85 6.72 20.31
CA GLN A 33 4.32 6.43 21.65
C GLN A 33 2.78 6.44 21.71
N GLY A 34 2.09 6.80 20.62
CA GLY A 34 0.64 6.83 20.53
C GLY A 34 -0.02 8.12 21.04
N GLY A 35 0.75 9.19 21.28
CA GLY A 35 0.23 10.49 21.71
C GLY A 35 -0.47 11.28 20.61
N ILE A 36 -0.08 11.09 19.35
CA ILE A 36 -0.73 11.65 18.15
C ILE A 36 -0.86 10.59 17.04
N ARG A 37 -1.61 10.86 15.97
CA ARG A 37 -1.72 9.93 14.85
C ARG A 37 -0.42 9.86 14.07
N LEU A 38 -0.08 8.68 13.55
CA LEU A 38 1.13 8.48 12.76
C LEU A 38 1.11 9.31 11.47
N THR A 39 -0.06 9.50 10.86
CA THR A 39 -0.26 10.36 9.69
C THR A 39 0.06 11.83 9.96
N ASP A 40 -0.20 12.32 11.17
CA ASP A 40 0.06 13.71 11.55
C ASP A 40 1.57 13.96 11.73
N ALA A 41 2.28 12.99 12.29
CA ALA A 41 3.75 13.02 12.33
C ALA A 41 4.37 12.93 10.93
N LEU A 42 3.85 12.06 10.06
CA LEU A 42 4.31 11.95 8.67
C LEU A 42 4.10 13.26 7.91
N LYS A 43 2.96 13.95 8.12
CA LYS A 43 2.72 15.28 7.57
C LYS A 43 3.80 16.27 8.02
N LYS A 44 4.10 16.33 9.32
CA LYS A 44 5.12 17.25 9.85
C LYS A 44 6.52 16.93 9.33
N ILE A 45 6.86 15.65 9.15
CA ILE A 45 8.10 15.24 8.49
C ILE A 45 8.12 15.74 7.03
N CYS A 46 7.05 15.53 6.26
CA CYS A 46 6.94 16.09 4.91
C CYS A 46 7.13 17.61 4.90
N ASP A 47 6.42 18.33 5.78
CA ASP A 47 6.47 19.79 5.85
C ASP A 47 7.90 20.28 6.18
N ALA A 48 8.60 19.63 7.12
CA ALA A 48 9.96 20.02 7.52
C ALA A 48 11.01 19.84 6.42
N PHE A 49 10.87 18.79 5.59
CA PHE A 49 11.84 18.47 4.53
C PHE A 49 11.37 18.88 3.13
N GLY A 50 10.17 19.45 2.99
CA GLY A 50 9.58 19.80 1.70
C GLY A 50 9.23 18.57 0.85
N GLY A 51 8.83 17.47 1.49
CA GLY A 51 8.28 16.29 0.84
C GLY A 51 6.79 16.45 0.52
N GLU A 52 6.31 15.69 -0.47
CA GLU A 52 4.89 15.67 -0.87
C GLU A 52 4.17 14.41 -0.38
N LEU A 53 4.92 13.34 -0.15
CA LEU A 53 4.41 12.07 0.33
C LEU A 53 5.39 11.48 1.34
N ALA A 54 4.89 11.02 2.49
CA ALA A 54 5.67 10.24 3.43
C ALA A 54 4.87 9.04 3.92
N ALA A 55 5.52 7.90 4.03
CA ALA A 55 4.90 6.66 4.45
C ALA A 55 5.78 5.88 5.40
N VAL A 56 5.16 5.24 6.39
CA VAL A 56 5.78 4.10 7.04
C VAL A 56 5.28 2.83 6.38
N THR A 57 6.20 2.02 5.88
CA THR A 57 5.91 0.75 5.24
C THR A 57 6.48 -0.39 6.07
N ARG A 58 5.71 -1.47 6.23
CA ARG A 58 6.19 -2.75 6.73
C ARG A 58 6.11 -3.75 5.62
N ILE A 59 7.25 -4.31 5.26
CA ILE A 59 7.40 -5.32 4.21
C ILE A 59 7.66 -6.65 4.90
N ASP A 60 6.83 -7.64 4.62
CA ASP A 60 6.97 -9.01 5.11
C ASP A 60 8.00 -9.75 4.24
N HIS A 61 8.99 -10.37 4.88
CA HIS A 61 10.03 -11.17 4.23
C HIS A 61 9.66 -12.66 4.21
N SER A 62 8.54 -13.07 4.83
CA SER A 62 8.17 -14.48 4.83
C SER A 62 7.94 -14.96 3.40
N ILE A 63 8.92 -15.73 2.91
CA ILE A 63 8.83 -16.53 1.69
C ILE A 63 7.98 -17.75 2.06
N HIS A 64 6.70 -17.55 2.37
CA HIS A 64 5.77 -18.65 2.25
C HIS A 64 5.26 -18.65 0.82
N VAL A 65 5.63 -19.71 0.09
CA VAL A 65 5.22 -20.07 -1.29
C VAL A 65 3.71 -19.92 -1.54
N ASP A 66 2.94 -19.74 -0.48
CA ASP A 66 1.49 -19.71 -0.46
C ASP A 66 0.84 -18.36 -0.11
N ARG A 67 1.60 -17.33 0.28
CA ARG A 67 1.06 -16.00 0.62
C ARG A 67 1.96 -14.90 0.04
N THR A 68 1.40 -14.07 -0.83
CA THR A 68 2.02 -12.81 -1.26
C THR A 68 2.43 -11.98 -0.04
N ALA A 69 3.65 -11.44 -0.04
CA ALA A 69 4.21 -10.64 1.05
C ALA A 69 3.20 -9.56 1.49
N SER A 70 2.79 -9.61 2.75
CA SER A 70 1.77 -8.70 3.28
C SER A 70 2.40 -7.34 3.61
N THR A 71 2.25 -6.37 2.70
CA THR A 71 2.71 -5.01 2.95
C THR A 71 1.67 -4.25 3.77
N ARG A 72 2.13 -3.59 4.85
CA ARG A 72 1.31 -2.62 5.60
C ARG A 72 1.86 -1.23 5.36
N ILE A 73 0.97 -0.28 5.10
CA ILE A 73 1.34 1.10 4.77
C ILE A 73 0.48 2.05 5.58
N VAL A 74 1.13 3.04 6.18
CA VAL A 74 0.50 4.24 6.69
C VAL A 74 1.15 5.41 5.99
N ALA A 75 0.38 6.15 5.21
CA ALA A 75 0.90 7.22 4.38
C ALA A 75 0.17 8.54 4.65
N PHE A 76 0.94 9.62 4.67
CA PHE A 76 0.46 10.96 4.40
C PHE A 76 0.76 11.28 2.93
N ASP A 77 -0.25 11.71 2.19
CA ASP A 77 -0.12 12.09 0.79
C ASP A 77 -0.82 13.44 0.60
N ARG A 78 -0.02 14.49 0.35
CA ARG A 78 -0.54 15.85 0.17
C ARG A 78 -1.50 15.95 -1.01
N ARG A 79 -1.39 15.04 -1.99
CA ARG A 79 -2.17 15.03 -3.23
C ARG A 79 -3.31 14.02 -3.23
N ALA A 80 -3.53 13.29 -2.13
CA ALA A 80 -4.60 12.29 -2.03
C ALA A 80 -6.01 12.85 -2.29
N ASN A 81 -6.24 14.14 -2.02
CA ASN A 81 -7.55 14.79 -2.20
C ASN A 81 -7.66 15.61 -3.49
N LEU A 82 -6.59 15.71 -4.30
CA LEU A 82 -6.54 16.61 -5.45
C LEU A 82 -7.12 15.99 -6.74
N ALA A 83 -7.32 14.67 -6.80
CA ALA A 83 -8.00 14.02 -7.92
C ALA A 83 -8.63 12.69 -7.48
N SER A 84 -9.88 12.46 -7.89
CA SER A 84 -10.61 11.21 -7.64
C SER A 84 -10.00 9.98 -8.34
N ASP A 85 -9.02 10.19 -9.22
CA ASP A 85 -8.32 9.15 -10.00
C ASP A 85 -6.94 8.77 -9.45
N ILE A 86 -6.43 9.47 -8.43
CA ILE A 86 -5.14 9.14 -7.82
C ILE A 86 -5.37 8.14 -6.69
N SER A 87 -5.22 6.85 -7.00
CA SER A 87 -5.18 5.80 -5.97
C SER A 87 -4.11 6.13 -4.92
N GLY A 88 -4.42 5.93 -3.63
CA GLY A 88 -3.48 6.21 -2.54
C GLY A 88 -2.16 5.44 -2.69
N TYR A 89 -1.11 5.88 -2.00
CA TYR A 89 0.19 5.21 -2.04
C TYR A 89 0.11 3.80 -1.45
N ARG A 90 0.37 2.79 -2.29
CA ARG A 90 0.11 1.37 -1.98
C ARG A 90 1.26 0.42 -2.23
N VAL A 91 2.31 0.87 -2.92
CA VAL A 91 3.44 0.02 -3.29
C VAL A 91 4.71 0.68 -2.76
N PRO A 92 5.39 0.08 -1.76
CA PRO A 92 6.67 0.56 -1.23
C PRO A 92 7.73 0.62 -2.32
N CYS A 93 8.61 1.62 -2.26
CA CYS A 93 9.80 1.69 -3.12
C CYS A 93 11.08 1.24 -2.40
N ALA A 94 11.03 0.92 -1.09
CA ALA A 94 12.20 0.54 -0.30
C ALA A 94 13.07 -0.55 -0.94
N LYS A 95 12.47 -1.57 -1.57
CA LYS A 95 13.23 -2.63 -2.27
C LYS A 95 13.99 -2.09 -3.50
N MET A 96 13.43 -1.12 -4.21
CA MET A 96 14.06 -0.49 -5.36
C MET A 96 15.18 0.46 -4.94
N VAL A 97 14.92 1.25 -3.90
CA VAL A 97 15.89 2.24 -3.41
C VAL A 97 17.09 1.58 -2.73
N CYS A 98 16.87 0.53 -1.92
CA CYS A 98 17.96 -0.17 -1.24
C CYS A 98 18.62 -1.26 -2.10
N GLY A 99 17.99 -1.69 -3.19
CA GLY A 99 18.52 -2.72 -4.09
C GLY A 99 18.90 -4.03 -3.38
N GLU A 100 20.08 -4.55 -3.69
CA GLU A 100 20.63 -5.78 -3.08
C GLU A 100 20.85 -5.66 -1.58
N TYR A 101 21.01 -4.44 -1.06
CA TYR A 101 21.21 -4.17 0.36
C TYR A 101 19.89 -4.10 1.13
N PHE A 102 18.72 -4.29 0.51
CA PHE A 102 17.41 -4.16 1.15
C PHE A 102 17.27 -4.91 2.49
N SER A 103 17.81 -6.13 2.59
CA SER A 103 17.77 -6.93 3.81
C SER A 103 18.88 -6.61 4.82
N ALA A 104 19.93 -5.92 4.39
CA ALA A 104 21.13 -5.62 5.18
C ALA A 104 21.35 -4.11 5.42
N ALA A 105 20.42 -3.27 4.95
CA ALA A 105 20.54 -1.82 5.02
C ALA A 105 20.65 -1.36 6.47
N LYS A 106 21.60 -0.48 6.76
CA LYS A 106 21.84 -0.03 8.13
C LYS A 106 20.62 0.70 8.68
N ILE A 107 20.12 0.28 9.84
CA ILE A 107 19.01 0.97 10.51
C ILE A 107 19.38 2.44 10.77
N GLY A 108 18.49 3.35 10.37
CA GLY A 108 18.67 4.80 10.48
C GLY A 108 19.55 5.43 9.40
N SER A 109 20.09 4.65 8.46
CA SER A 109 20.80 5.21 7.29
C SER A 109 19.82 5.78 6.24
N VAL A 110 20.28 6.74 5.45
CA VAL A 110 19.50 7.39 4.40
C VAL A 110 19.88 6.81 3.05
N TRP A 111 18.89 6.29 2.33
CA TRP A 111 19.02 5.79 0.97
C TRP A 111 18.17 6.66 0.04
N HIS A 112 18.64 6.93 -1.16
CA HIS A 112 17.89 7.72 -2.13
C HIS A 112 18.07 7.17 -3.53
N ALA A 113 17.05 7.38 -4.36
CA ALA A 113 17.10 7.04 -5.77
C ALA A 113 16.12 7.91 -6.55
N HIS A 114 16.49 8.21 -7.78
CA HIS A 114 15.61 8.91 -8.70
C HIS A 114 14.51 7.95 -9.17
N VAL A 115 13.28 8.44 -9.31
CA VAL A 115 12.11 7.62 -9.69
C VAL A 115 12.27 7.03 -11.10
N SER A 116 13.07 7.67 -11.97
CA SER A 116 13.42 7.10 -13.29
C SER A 116 14.19 5.79 -13.19
N ASP A 117 14.93 5.58 -12.10
CA ASP A 117 15.84 4.45 -11.94
C ASP A 117 15.08 3.18 -11.56
N PHE A 118 13.78 3.29 -11.25
CA PHE A 118 12.91 2.16 -10.94
C PHE A 118 12.59 1.27 -12.15
N GLY A 119 13.05 1.64 -13.35
CA GLY A 119 12.94 0.83 -14.57
C GLY A 119 11.50 0.55 -14.99
N GLN A 120 11.27 -0.60 -15.65
CA GLN A 120 9.94 -1.01 -16.17
C GLN A 120 8.95 -1.47 -15.08
N GLN A 121 9.24 -1.24 -13.79
CA GLN A 121 8.34 -1.61 -12.71
C GLN A 121 7.20 -0.60 -12.58
N ASN A 122 6.29 -0.65 -13.55
CA ASN A 122 5.17 0.29 -13.72
C ASN A 122 4.28 0.40 -12.47
N ARG A 123 4.23 -0.62 -11.61
CA ARG A 123 3.40 -0.60 -10.40
C ARG A 123 3.95 0.31 -9.30
N ILE A 124 5.26 0.55 -9.26
CA ILE A 124 5.93 1.42 -8.27
C ILE A 124 6.13 2.82 -8.86
N SER A 125 6.64 2.89 -10.09
CA SER A 125 6.98 4.17 -10.73
C SER A 125 5.73 4.97 -11.14
N ARG A 126 4.68 4.33 -11.67
CA ARG A 126 3.49 5.03 -12.18
C ARG A 126 2.78 5.87 -11.12
N PRO A 127 2.48 5.38 -9.90
CA PRO A 127 1.85 6.21 -8.87
C PRO A 127 2.69 7.42 -8.43
N LEU A 128 4.02 7.31 -8.49
CA LEU A 128 4.95 8.39 -8.13
C LEU A 128 5.06 9.41 -9.27
N VAL A 129 5.17 8.95 -10.51
CA VAL A 129 5.20 9.80 -11.71
C VAL A 129 3.88 10.55 -11.89
N GLN A 130 2.73 9.91 -11.66
CA GLN A 130 1.41 10.58 -11.68
C GLN A 130 1.32 11.72 -10.67
N ARG A 131 2.01 11.58 -9.53
CA ARG A 131 2.15 12.63 -8.51
C ARG A 131 3.28 13.63 -8.81
N ARG A 132 3.92 13.54 -9.98
CA ARG A 132 5.09 14.36 -10.36
C ARG A 132 6.21 14.31 -9.31
N LEU A 133 6.44 13.11 -8.75
CA LEU A 133 7.52 12.85 -7.81
C LEU A 133 8.73 12.33 -8.59
N VAL A 134 9.91 12.85 -8.28
CA VAL A 134 11.15 12.60 -9.01
C VAL A 134 12.21 11.93 -8.14
N GLU A 135 12.21 12.18 -6.83
CA GLU A 135 13.18 11.62 -5.89
C GLU A 135 12.45 10.84 -4.79
N SER A 136 13.01 9.68 -4.41
CA SER A 136 12.52 8.91 -3.27
C SER A 136 13.65 8.66 -2.28
N ILE A 137 13.39 8.94 -1.01
CA ILE A 137 14.29 8.68 0.12
C ILE A 137 13.69 7.60 1.00
N VAL A 138 14.54 6.68 1.46
CA VAL A 138 14.17 5.55 2.30
C VAL A 138 15.11 5.48 3.50
N ILE A 139 14.53 5.37 4.69
CA ILE A 139 15.25 5.17 5.95
C ILE A 139 14.78 3.86 6.57
N PRO A 140 15.63 2.82 6.65
CA PRO A 140 15.31 1.60 7.37
C PRO A 140 15.10 1.90 8.86
N LEU A 141 13.92 1.61 9.38
CA LEU A 141 13.56 1.89 10.78
C LEU A 141 13.79 0.69 11.69
N ALA A 142 13.52 -0.52 11.19
CA ALA A 142 13.75 -1.76 11.93
C ALA A 142 13.80 -2.97 11.00
N HIS A 143 14.68 -3.92 11.32
CA HIS A 143 14.64 -5.28 10.79
C HIS A 143 14.13 -6.23 11.88
N HIS A 144 13.16 -7.06 11.51
CA HIS A 144 12.61 -8.15 12.32
C HIS A 144 12.92 -9.47 11.60
N ALA A 145 12.74 -10.61 12.28
CA ALA A 145 12.99 -11.93 11.68
C ALA A 145 12.30 -12.13 10.33
N ASN A 146 11.02 -11.73 10.23
CA ASN A 146 10.20 -11.94 9.04
C ASN A 146 9.67 -10.63 8.44
N SER A 147 10.14 -9.46 8.86
CA SER A 147 9.65 -8.21 8.26
C SER A 147 10.64 -7.07 8.42
N SER A 148 10.47 -6.00 7.68
CA SER A 148 11.24 -4.77 7.88
C SER A 148 10.35 -3.55 7.74
N ASP A 149 10.64 -2.57 8.58
CA ASP A 149 9.94 -1.30 8.64
C ASP A 149 10.82 -0.22 8.00
N PHE A 150 10.22 0.60 7.14
CA PHE A 150 10.89 1.70 6.46
C PHE A 150 10.09 2.99 6.60
N LEU A 151 10.78 4.11 6.70
CA LEU A 151 10.22 5.43 6.43
C LEU A 151 10.57 5.80 4.99
N GLU A 152 9.56 6.11 4.19
CA GLU A 152 9.71 6.50 2.80
C GLU A 152 9.23 7.94 2.65
N MET A 153 9.98 8.75 1.90
CA MET A 153 9.69 10.15 1.64
C MET A 153 9.90 10.43 0.15
N HIS A 154 8.96 11.12 -0.48
CA HIS A 154 9.01 11.39 -1.91
C HIS A 154 8.89 12.88 -2.20
N PHE A 155 9.68 13.34 -3.17
CA PHE A 155 9.89 14.75 -3.46
C PHE A 155 9.56 15.08 -4.92
N PRO A 156 8.99 16.27 -5.19
CA PRO A 156 8.71 16.73 -6.55
C PRO A 156 9.96 17.26 -7.27
N SER A 157 11.06 17.45 -6.56
CA SER A 157 12.36 17.88 -7.09
C SER A 157 13.48 17.01 -6.52
N ALA A 158 14.63 16.99 -7.22
CA ALA A 158 15.83 16.35 -6.73
C ALA A 158 16.21 16.90 -5.34
N VAL A 159 16.69 16.02 -4.47
CA VAL A 159 17.06 16.39 -3.10
C VAL A 159 18.52 16.82 -3.05
N HIS A 160 18.76 18.08 -2.66
CA HIS A 160 20.11 18.63 -2.53
C HIS A 160 20.87 18.09 -1.30
N ALA A 161 22.21 18.12 -1.36
CA ALA A 161 23.11 17.59 -0.33
C ALA A 161 22.79 18.09 1.09
N ALA A 162 22.60 19.39 1.29
CA ALA A 162 22.29 19.94 2.61
C ALA A 162 21.01 19.34 3.26
N LYS A 163 20.05 18.89 2.44
CA LYS A 163 18.84 18.21 2.94
C LYS A 163 19.13 16.74 3.26
N LEU A 164 19.98 16.08 2.49
CA LEU A 164 20.45 14.73 2.79
C LEU A 164 21.20 14.73 4.13
N ASP A 165 22.11 15.68 4.35
CA ASP A 165 22.86 15.82 5.60
C ASP A 165 21.91 15.97 6.81
N ASN A 166 20.85 16.78 6.66
CA ASN A 166 19.83 16.94 7.71
C ASN A 166 19.05 15.65 7.97
N LEU A 167 18.74 14.86 6.93
CA LEU A 167 18.07 13.57 7.07
C LEU A 167 19.01 12.52 7.69
N GLU A 168 20.29 12.52 7.34
CA GLU A 168 21.32 11.65 7.92
C GLU A 168 21.48 11.93 9.42
N LEU A 169 21.47 13.21 9.81
CA LEU A 169 21.56 13.64 11.20
C LEU A 169 20.40 13.08 12.05
N ILE A 170 19.18 13.01 11.50
CA ILE A 170 18.00 12.58 12.26
C ILE A 170 17.63 11.11 12.04
N GLY A 171 18.15 10.44 11.01
CA GLY A 171 17.73 9.09 10.61
C GLY A 171 17.90 8.06 11.74
N ALA A 172 19.03 8.12 12.46
CA ALA A 172 19.27 7.28 13.64
C ALA A 172 18.28 7.56 14.78
N THR A 173 17.91 8.83 14.99
CA THR A 173 16.93 9.24 16.01
C THR A 173 15.53 8.72 15.68
N LEU A 174 15.10 8.84 14.41
CA LEU A 174 13.81 8.34 13.95
C LEU A 174 13.71 6.82 14.14
N ALA A 175 14.75 6.08 13.76
CA ALA A 175 14.79 4.64 13.91
C ALA A 175 14.84 4.20 15.39
N THR A 176 15.60 4.91 16.22
CA THR A 176 15.67 4.65 17.67
C THR A 176 14.31 4.85 18.33
N ALA A 177 13.61 5.94 18.01
CA ALA A 177 12.25 6.15 18.48
C ALA A 177 11.33 5.02 18.00
N TRP A 178 11.41 4.63 16.73
CA TRP A 178 10.59 3.54 16.18
C TRP A 178 10.76 2.20 16.92
N LYS A 179 11.94 1.94 17.51
CA LYS A 179 12.18 0.76 18.34
C LYS A 179 11.33 0.74 19.62
N SER A 180 11.08 1.90 20.22
CA SER A 180 10.24 2.04 21.43
C SER A 180 8.75 2.24 21.12
N ARG A 181 8.31 1.99 19.89
CA ARG A 181 6.91 2.19 19.49
C ARG A 181 5.94 1.32 20.28
N SER A 182 4.73 1.82 20.45
CA SER A 182 3.63 1.02 21.00
C SER A 182 3.30 -0.19 20.11
N MET A 183 3.09 -1.36 20.72
CA MET A 183 2.75 -2.57 19.99
C MET A 183 1.43 -2.38 19.22
N GLY A 184 1.41 -2.83 17.96
CA GLY A 184 0.25 -2.70 17.09
C GLY A 184 0.02 -1.30 16.50
N LEU A 185 0.93 -0.34 16.68
CA LEU A 185 0.79 1.03 16.13
C LEU A 185 0.45 1.05 14.63
N LEU A 186 1.18 0.28 13.82
CA LEU A 186 0.91 0.15 12.39
C LEU A 186 -0.47 -0.47 12.13
N VAL A 187 -0.88 -1.49 12.87
CA VAL A 187 -2.19 -2.12 12.68
C VAL A 187 -3.34 -1.15 13.02
N LYS A 188 -3.16 -0.31 14.04
CA LYS A 188 -4.12 0.72 14.45
C LYS A 188 -4.24 1.87 13.44
N ASN A 189 -3.12 2.26 12.82
CA ASN A 189 -3.05 3.40 11.90
C ASN A 189 -3.17 3.00 10.42
N CYS A 190 -3.01 1.72 10.09
CA CYS A 190 -3.39 1.18 8.80
C CYS A 190 -4.92 1.17 8.75
N HIS A 191 -5.50 2.27 8.27
CA HIS A 191 -6.87 2.23 7.79
C HIS A 191 -6.95 1.08 6.77
N ARG A 192 -7.82 0.09 7.03
CA ARG A 192 -8.26 -0.86 5.99
C ARG A 192 -8.96 -0.03 4.92
N ASN A 193 -8.19 0.58 4.03
CA ASN A 193 -8.67 1.18 2.80
C ASN A 193 -9.03 0.06 1.80
N ALA A 194 -9.78 -0.95 2.26
CA ALA A 194 -10.45 -1.93 1.40
C ALA A 194 -11.43 -1.25 0.45
N HIS A 195 -11.88 -0.02 0.78
CA HIS A 195 -12.87 0.72 0.00
C HIS A 195 -12.28 1.67 -1.06
N SER A 196 -10.97 1.94 -1.05
CA SER A 196 -10.31 2.66 -2.14
C SER A 196 -9.53 1.74 -3.07
N ASP A 197 -9.29 0.47 -2.69
CA ASP A 197 -8.80 -0.58 -3.58
C ASP A 197 -9.78 -0.94 -4.70
N LEU A 198 -11.08 -0.67 -4.50
CA LEU A 198 -12.15 -1.01 -5.47
C LEU A 198 -12.40 0.13 -6.47
N LEU A 199 -12.49 1.38 -5.99
CA LEU A 199 -12.89 2.51 -6.84
C LEU A 199 -11.83 3.01 -7.83
N ALA A 200 -10.54 2.69 -7.63
CA ALA A 200 -9.47 3.16 -8.52
C ALA A 200 -9.17 2.19 -9.68
N ASP A 201 -9.48 0.90 -9.53
CA ASP A 201 -9.41 -0.08 -10.62
C ASP A 201 -10.73 -0.17 -11.41
N ALA A 202 -11.86 0.25 -10.81
CA ALA A 202 -13.17 0.34 -11.48
C ALA A 202 -13.25 1.40 -12.60
N LYS A 203 -12.27 2.32 -12.69
CA LYS A 203 -12.20 3.31 -13.79
C LYS A 203 -11.31 2.89 -14.96
N SER A 204 -10.54 1.81 -14.82
CA SER A 204 -10.02 1.07 -15.96
C SER A 204 -11.09 0.08 -16.41
N GLY A 205 -12.11 0.60 -17.09
CA GLY A 205 -13.06 -0.23 -17.82
C GLY A 205 -12.32 -0.98 -18.90
N GLU A 206 -11.95 -2.23 -18.63
CA GLU A 206 -11.68 -3.26 -19.64
C GLU A 206 -11.68 -4.66 -18.99
N ASN A 207 -12.86 -5.31 -19.04
CA ASN A 207 -13.03 -6.72 -19.39
C ASN A 207 -12.00 -7.73 -18.84
N THR A 208 -11.81 -7.77 -17.51
CA THR A 208 -10.82 -8.68 -16.89
C THR A 208 -11.49 -9.96 -16.36
N ASP A 209 -11.03 -11.13 -16.81
CA ASP A 209 -11.48 -12.45 -16.32
C ASP A 209 -11.16 -12.61 -14.82
N LEU A 210 -12.21 -12.72 -13.99
CA LEU A 210 -12.10 -12.86 -12.53
C LEU A 210 -11.32 -14.12 -12.11
N LEU A 211 -11.27 -15.14 -12.95
CA LEU A 211 -10.57 -16.40 -12.73
C LEU A 211 -9.28 -16.52 -13.56
N ALA A 212 -8.77 -15.40 -14.09
CA ALA A 212 -7.49 -15.37 -14.79
C ALA A 212 -6.33 -15.77 -13.87
N VAL A 213 -5.25 -16.26 -14.48
CA VAL A 213 -4.07 -16.82 -13.78
C VAL A 213 -3.36 -15.75 -12.93
N ASP A 214 -3.46 -14.48 -13.33
CA ASP A 214 -2.91 -13.32 -12.63
C ASP A 214 -3.78 -12.85 -11.45
N ASN A 215 -4.95 -13.45 -11.22
CA ASN A 215 -5.85 -13.21 -10.10
C ASN A 215 -6.11 -11.70 -9.87
N PRO A 216 -6.79 -11.03 -10.82
CA PRO A 216 -6.93 -9.57 -10.83
C PRO A 216 -7.63 -9.05 -9.58
N CYS A 217 -8.62 -9.79 -9.07
CA CYS A 217 -9.39 -9.43 -7.87
C CYS A 217 -8.73 -9.88 -6.55
N ARG A 218 -7.52 -10.44 -6.59
CA ARG A 218 -6.77 -10.89 -5.41
C ARG A 218 -7.59 -11.79 -4.48
N LEU A 219 -8.34 -12.72 -5.09
CA LEU A 219 -9.06 -13.77 -4.38
C LEU A 219 -8.05 -14.66 -3.64
N SER A 220 -8.31 -15.00 -2.38
CA SER A 220 -7.55 -16.05 -1.71
C SER A 220 -7.85 -17.40 -2.37
N ARG A 221 -7.03 -18.43 -2.16
CA ARG A 221 -7.31 -19.77 -2.73
C ARG A 221 -8.69 -20.31 -2.35
N ALA A 222 -9.13 -20.09 -1.11
CA ALA A 222 -10.46 -20.50 -0.67
C ALA A 222 -11.55 -19.75 -1.44
N GLU A 223 -11.40 -18.44 -1.60
CA GLU A 223 -12.36 -17.61 -2.36
C GLU A 223 -12.33 -17.93 -3.86
N TYR A 224 -11.16 -18.18 -4.44
CA TYR A 224 -10.98 -18.61 -5.81
C TYR A 224 -11.65 -19.96 -6.06
N ARG A 225 -11.43 -20.95 -5.17
CA ARG A 225 -12.09 -22.26 -5.24
C ARG A 225 -13.61 -22.11 -5.17
N VAL A 226 -14.14 -21.27 -4.29
CA VAL A 226 -15.57 -20.96 -4.24
C VAL A 226 -16.06 -20.38 -5.58
N CYS A 227 -15.36 -19.41 -6.17
CA CYS A 227 -15.72 -18.85 -7.48
C CYS A 227 -15.66 -19.87 -8.62
N VAL A 228 -14.68 -20.78 -8.61
CA VAL A 228 -14.58 -21.88 -9.60
C VAL A 228 -15.75 -22.86 -9.47
N LEU A 229 -16.09 -23.27 -8.24
CA LEU A 229 -17.21 -24.20 -8.02
C LEU A 229 -18.56 -23.55 -8.40
N LEU A 230 -18.72 -22.26 -8.09
CA LEU A 230 -19.88 -21.47 -8.52
C LEU A 230 -19.96 -21.36 -10.04
N SER A 231 -18.85 -21.08 -10.74
CA SER A 231 -18.85 -20.98 -12.21
C SER A 231 -19.10 -22.33 -12.90
N SER A 232 -18.80 -23.45 -12.23
CA SER A 232 -19.20 -24.80 -12.66
C SER A 232 -20.64 -25.18 -12.30
N GLY A 233 -21.41 -24.29 -11.69
CA GLY A 233 -22.85 -24.47 -11.42
C GLY A 233 -23.18 -25.19 -10.11
N LEU A 234 -22.23 -25.37 -9.19
CA LEU A 234 -22.52 -25.97 -7.89
C LEU A 234 -23.32 -25.01 -7.01
N ASN A 235 -24.25 -25.56 -6.24
CA ASN A 235 -25.01 -24.83 -5.23
C ASN A 235 -24.21 -24.73 -3.91
N ASN A 236 -24.69 -23.91 -2.98
CA ASN A 236 -23.98 -23.64 -1.74
C ASN A 236 -23.78 -24.90 -0.87
N GLU A 237 -24.73 -25.83 -0.86
CA GLU A 237 -24.62 -27.09 -0.11
C GLU A 237 -23.51 -27.97 -0.67
N ALA A 238 -23.47 -28.15 -2.00
CA ALA A 238 -22.41 -28.90 -2.67
C ALA A 238 -21.02 -28.26 -2.48
N ILE A 239 -20.94 -26.92 -2.39
CA ILE A 239 -19.69 -26.21 -2.09
C ILE A 239 -19.21 -26.47 -0.66
N LEU A 240 -20.12 -26.56 0.31
CA LEU A 240 -19.77 -26.88 1.70
C LEU A 240 -19.15 -28.27 1.78
N ASP A 241 -19.75 -29.23 1.08
CA ASP A 241 -19.29 -30.62 1.04
C ASP A 241 -17.94 -30.74 0.32
N GLU A 242 -17.83 -30.17 -0.89
CA GLU A 242 -16.62 -30.21 -1.74
C GLU A 242 -15.41 -29.54 -1.08
N LEU A 243 -15.64 -28.48 -0.29
CA LEU A 243 -14.57 -27.77 0.42
C LEU A 243 -14.40 -28.24 1.87
N SER A 244 -15.27 -29.11 2.37
CA SER A 244 -15.32 -29.55 3.77
C SER A 244 -15.30 -28.37 4.76
N ILE A 245 -16.16 -27.36 4.51
CA ILE A 245 -16.28 -26.16 5.35
C ILE A 245 -17.70 -25.97 5.88
N GLY A 246 -17.85 -25.24 6.99
CA GLY A 246 -19.16 -24.86 7.53
C GLY A 246 -19.79 -23.65 6.84
N ILE A 247 -21.12 -23.53 6.95
CA ILE A 247 -21.91 -22.42 6.35
C ILE A 247 -21.46 -21.03 6.83
N SER A 248 -20.98 -20.89 8.06
CA SER A 248 -20.44 -19.63 8.60
C SER A 248 -19.16 -19.19 7.88
N THR A 249 -18.31 -20.16 7.52
CA THR A 249 -17.08 -19.96 6.75
C THR A 249 -17.42 -19.59 5.30
N LEU A 250 -18.36 -20.31 4.67
CA LEU A 250 -18.81 -19.99 3.31
C LEU A 250 -19.42 -18.59 3.22
N ARG A 251 -20.26 -18.18 4.18
CA ARG A 251 -20.81 -16.81 4.23
C ARG A 251 -19.72 -15.75 4.38
N THR A 252 -18.64 -16.07 5.09
CA THR A 252 -17.49 -15.17 5.22
C THR A 252 -16.70 -15.07 3.92
N HIS A 253 -16.50 -16.19 3.22
CA HIS A 253 -15.89 -16.19 1.89
C HIS A 253 -16.75 -15.42 0.88
N LEU A 254 -18.06 -15.68 0.79
CA LEU A 254 -18.96 -14.99 -0.14
C LEU A 254 -19.00 -13.48 0.10
N ARG A 255 -19.08 -13.04 1.37
CA ARG A 255 -19.01 -11.63 1.72
C ARG A 255 -17.70 -10.97 1.28
N ASN A 256 -16.57 -11.67 1.45
CA ASN A 256 -15.29 -11.16 1.02
C ASN A 256 -15.14 -11.18 -0.51
N ILE A 257 -15.69 -12.20 -1.18
CA ILE A 257 -15.75 -12.29 -2.64
C ILE A 257 -16.53 -11.10 -3.18
N TYR A 258 -17.76 -10.89 -2.71
CA TYR A 258 -18.61 -9.75 -3.10
C TYR A 258 -17.92 -8.41 -2.93
N ALA A 259 -17.19 -8.24 -1.82
CA ALA A 259 -16.38 -7.05 -1.61
C ALA A 259 -15.22 -6.95 -2.61
N LYS A 260 -14.56 -8.04 -2.98
CA LYS A 260 -13.40 -8.06 -3.91
C LYS A 260 -13.79 -8.01 -5.40
N THR A 261 -14.99 -8.48 -5.74
CA THR A 261 -15.49 -8.57 -7.11
C THR A 261 -16.56 -7.53 -7.42
N GLU A 262 -16.83 -6.60 -6.50
CA GLU A 262 -17.84 -5.55 -6.63
C GLU A 262 -19.22 -6.08 -7.07
N THR A 263 -19.63 -7.20 -6.51
CA THR A 263 -20.94 -7.82 -6.80
C THR A 263 -21.79 -7.77 -5.54
N ALA A 264 -23.01 -7.28 -5.62
CA ALA A 264 -23.92 -7.20 -4.48
C ALA A 264 -24.62 -8.54 -4.18
N SER A 265 -24.58 -9.50 -5.12
CA SER A 265 -25.30 -10.76 -5.00
C SER A 265 -24.63 -11.94 -5.72
N GLN A 266 -25.02 -13.17 -5.35
CA GLN A 266 -24.56 -14.40 -6.00
C GLN A 266 -24.91 -14.46 -7.49
N PRO A 267 -26.13 -14.08 -7.94
CA PRO A 267 -26.45 -14.03 -9.37
C PRO A 267 -25.59 -13.05 -10.16
N GLU A 268 -25.27 -11.89 -9.59
CA GLU A 268 -24.41 -10.89 -10.21
C GLU A 268 -22.96 -11.36 -10.30
N LEU A 269 -22.46 -12.05 -9.27
CA LEU A 269 -21.17 -12.73 -9.29
C LEU A 269 -21.12 -13.81 -10.38
N LEU A 270 -22.14 -14.66 -10.47
CA LEU A 270 -22.24 -15.71 -11.48
C LEU A 270 -22.25 -15.12 -12.89
N GLN A 271 -23.01 -14.05 -13.11
CA GLN A 271 -23.05 -13.35 -14.39
C GLN A 271 -21.67 -12.85 -14.81
N ARG A 272 -20.90 -12.23 -13.90
CA ARG A 272 -19.52 -11.79 -14.19
C ARG A 272 -18.57 -12.96 -14.43
N LEU A 273 -18.71 -14.06 -13.69
CA LEU A 273 -17.90 -15.26 -13.90
C LEU A 273 -18.17 -15.91 -15.27
N MET A 274 -19.42 -15.88 -15.73
CA MET A 274 -19.83 -16.48 -17.01
C MET A 274 -19.50 -15.60 -18.22
N LEU A 275 -19.64 -14.28 -18.10
CA LEU A 275 -19.37 -13.34 -19.20
C LEU A 275 -17.89 -13.32 -19.64
N HIS A 276 -16.98 -13.74 -18.76
CA HIS A 276 -15.53 -13.61 -18.97
C HIS A 276 -14.74 -14.92 -18.88
N ALA A 277 -15.43 -16.07 -18.83
CA ALA A 277 -14.80 -17.35 -19.03
C ALA A 277 -14.28 -17.42 -20.48
N ALA A 278 -12.97 -17.30 -20.68
CA ALA A 278 -12.37 -17.42 -22.01
C ALA A 278 -12.90 -18.68 -22.74
N PRO A 279 -13.28 -18.58 -24.04
CA PRO A 279 -13.72 -19.74 -24.82
C PRO A 279 -12.51 -20.68 -25.00
N GLY A 280 -12.45 -21.71 -24.17
CA GLY A 280 -11.31 -22.64 -24.14
C GLY A 280 -11.13 -23.42 -22.84
N ARG A 281 -11.82 -23.06 -21.75
CA ARG A 281 -11.89 -23.93 -20.55
C ARG A 281 -12.91 -25.07 -20.76
N THR A 282 -12.66 -25.91 -21.76
CA THR A 282 -13.32 -27.22 -21.84
C THR A 282 -12.71 -28.11 -20.77
N LEU A 283 -13.47 -28.32 -19.70
CA LEU A 283 -13.24 -29.36 -18.70
C LEU A 283 -13.26 -30.73 -19.39
N GLN A 284 -12.09 -31.24 -19.80
CA GLN A 284 -11.95 -32.63 -20.27
C GLN A 284 -10.79 -33.42 -19.65
N SER A 285 -10.03 -32.90 -18.68
CA SER A 285 -8.87 -33.65 -18.14
C SER A 285 -8.91 -34.01 -16.64
N TRP A 286 -10.04 -33.87 -15.96
CA TRP A 286 -10.18 -34.28 -14.55
C TRP A 286 -11.07 -35.52 -14.33
N GLY A 287 -11.36 -36.28 -15.39
CA GLY A 287 -12.19 -37.49 -15.34
C GLY A 287 -11.50 -38.85 -15.49
N GLU A 288 -10.21 -38.94 -15.86
CA GLU A 288 -9.58 -40.23 -16.25
C GLU A 288 -8.46 -40.74 -15.33
N ARG A 289 -8.50 -40.42 -14.03
CA ARG A 289 -7.57 -41.05 -13.07
C ARG A 289 -8.27 -41.64 -11.84
N ASN A 290 -9.37 -42.35 -12.06
CA ASN A 290 -9.93 -43.29 -11.09
C ASN A 290 -10.82 -44.35 -11.76
N VAL A 291 -10.28 -45.13 -12.71
CA VAL A 291 -10.69 -46.54 -12.93
C VAL A 291 -9.50 -47.30 -13.53
N ALA A 292 -8.75 -47.98 -12.66
CA ALA A 292 -8.10 -49.29 -12.88
C ALA A 292 -7.56 -49.77 -11.54
#